data_AF-A0A2E7BFM7-F1
#
_entry.id   AF-A0A2E7BFM7-F1
#
_cell.length_a   1.000
_cell.length_b   1.000
_cell.length_c   1.000
_cell.angle_alpha   90.00
_cell.angle_beta   90.00
_cell.angle_gamma   90.00
#
_symmetry.space_group_name_H-M   'P 1'
#
loop_
_entity.id
_entity.type
_entity.pdbx_description
1 polymer ?
#
loop_
_entity_poly.entity_id
_entity_poly.type
_entity_poly.pdbx_seq_one_letter_code
_entity_poly.pdbx_strand_id
1 'polypeptide(L)'
;MTDNGNDFTGLNYDLLVEDTLRLVVRSALRITEQSGLIGETHFYISFQTSFPGVEMDEALRAQHPETITIVIQHQFADLVVNDDRFSIT
;
A
#
# COMPACT_ATOMS: atom_id res chain seq x y z
N MET A 1 37.06 -12.38 12.50
CA MET A 1 36.33 -11.93 13.70
C MET A 1 34.85 -12.00 13.33
N THR A 2 34.23 -13.16 13.51
CA THR A 2 32.80 -13.35 13.30
C THR A 2 32.12 -13.18 14.64
N ASP A 3 31.32 -12.13 14.76
CA ASP A 3 30.19 -12.09 15.69
C ASP A 3 29.11 -11.20 15.08
N ASN A 4 28.28 -11.80 14.22
CA ASN A 4 26.99 -11.24 13.83
C ASN A 4 25.94 -11.86 14.77
N GLY A 5 26.06 -11.55 16.06
CA GLY A 5 25.04 -11.82 17.07
C GLY A 5 23.95 -10.77 16.99
N ASN A 6 22.95 -10.95 16.11
CA ASN A 6 21.67 -10.28 16.30
C ASN A 6 20.92 -11.03 17.41
N ASP A 7 21.32 -10.77 18.65
CA ASP A 7 20.65 -11.25 19.85
C ASP A 7 19.27 -10.58 19.96
N PHE A 8 18.24 -11.25 19.42
CA PHE A 8 16.83 -10.88 19.57
C PHE A 8 16.42 -10.94 21.04
N THR A 9 16.64 -9.84 21.77
CA THR A 9 16.25 -9.68 23.18
C THR A 9 15.37 -8.45 23.32
N GLY A 10 14.19 -8.46 22.69
CA GLY A 10 13.22 -7.37 22.78
C GLY A 10 12.09 -7.50 21.76
N LEU A 11 10.91 -6.99 22.11
CA LEU A 11 9.78 -6.88 21.19
C LEU A 11 10.22 -6.05 19.96
N ASN A 12 10.07 -6.59 18.75
CA ASN A 12 10.43 -5.86 17.54
C ASN A 12 9.33 -4.85 17.18
N TYR A 13 9.36 -3.71 17.87
CA TYR A 13 8.38 -2.65 17.74
C TYR A 13 8.30 -2.12 16.30
N ASP A 14 9.41 -2.08 15.57
CA ASP A 14 9.44 -1.57 14.20
C ASP A 14 8.60 -2.44 13.26
N LEU A 15 8.75 -3.77 13.35
CA LEU A 15 7.92 -4.71 12.59
C LEU A 15 6.44 -4.61 12.98
N LEU A 16 6.15 -4.50 14.29
CA LEU A 16 4.77 -4.36 14.76
C LEU A 16 4.10 -3.08 14.28
N VAL A 17 4.85 -1.98 14.26
CA VAL A 17 4.37 -0.69 13.74
C VAL A 17 4.15 -0.79 12.24
N GLU A 18 5.08 -1.37 11.48
CA GLU A 18 4.93 -1.56 10.04
C GLU A 18 3.66 -2.36 9.69
N ASP A 19 3.44 -3.48 10.37
CA ASP A 19 2.24 -4.31 10.19
C ASP A 19 0.97 -3.53 10.54
N THR A 20 1.00 -2.74 11.61
CA THR A 20 -0.15 -1.93 12.04
C THR A 20 -0.45 -0.82 11.04
N LEU A 21 0.56 -0.17 10.48
CA LEU A 21 0.39 0.88 9.47
C LEU A 21 -0.30 0.34 8.22
N ARG A 22 0.01 -0.90 7.81
CA ARG A 22 -0.68 -1.57 6.69
C ARG A 22 -2.19 -1.75 6.98
N LEU A 23 -2.54 -2.11 8.21
CA LEU A 23 -3.94 -2.23 8.65
C LEU A 23 -4.67 -0.88 8.63
N VAL A 24 -3.99 0.20 9.02
CA VAL A 24 -4.54 1.56 8.98
C VAL A 24 -4.86 1.96 7.54
N VAL A 25 -3.92 1.75 6.60
CA VAL A 25 -4.14 2.04 5.17
C VAL A 25 -5.34 1.25 4.64
N ARG A 26 -5.40 -0.06 4.91
CA ARG A 26 -6.53 -0.90 4.50
C ARG A 26 -7.86 -0.40 5.05
N SER A 27 -7.89 -0.02 6.32
CA SER A 27 -9.11 0.47 6.97
C SER A 27 -9.57 1.80 6.37
N ALA A 28 -8.63 2.71 6.06
CA ALA A 28 -8.95 3.96 5.38
C ALA A 28 -9.54 3.73 3.99
N LEU A 29 -8.93 2.84 3.19
CA LEU A 29 -9.44 2.50 1.86
C LEU A 29 -10.82 1.84 1.91
N ARG A 30 -11.09 0.97 2.89
CA ARG A 30 -12.43 0.38 3.09
C ARG A 30 -13.50 1.42 3.40
N ILE A 31 -13.17 2.41 4.22
CA ILE A 31 -14.10 3.53 4.49
C ILE A 31 -14.36 4.29 3.19
N THR A 32 -13.33 4.53 2.38
CA THR A 32 -13.45 5.20 1.08
C THR A 32 -14.25 4.41 0.06
N GLU A 33 -14.10 3.08 -0.01
CA GLU A 33 -14.93 2.19 -0.83
C GLU A 33 -16.42 2.32 -0.45
N GLN A 34 -16.74 2.35 0.84
CA GLN A 34 -18.13 2.35 1.31
C GLN A 34 -18.81 3.73 1.28
N SER A 35 -18.07 4.77 1.63
CA SER A 35 -18.61 6.12 1.86
C SER A 35 -18.13 7.17 0.85
N GLY A 36 -17.21 6.79 -0.05
CA GLY A 36 -16.46 7.75 -0.86
C GLY A 36 -15.39 8.49 -0.06
N LEU A 37 -14.71 9.43 -0.71
CA LEU A 37 -13.76 10.33 -0.02
C LEU A 37 -14.53 11.34 0.83
N ILE A 38 -14.10 11.50 2.09
CA ILE A 38 -14.71 12.43 3.03
C ILE A 38 -13.99 13.78 2.93
N GLY A 39 -14.72 14.84 2.54
CA GLY A 39 -14.17 16.18 2.39
C GLY A 39 -13.04 16.23 1.34
N GLU A 40 -11.96 16.93 1.66
CA GLU A 40 -10.77 17.11 0.80
C GLU A 40 -9.70 16.02 1.05
N THR A 41 -10.12 14.81 1.41
CA THR A 41 -9.19 13.70 1.69
C THR A 41 -8.65 13.12 0.39
N HIS A 42 -7.34 12.90 0.32
CA HIS A 42 -6.64 12.32 -0.83
C HIS A 42 -5.59 11.32 -0.36
N PHE A 43 -5.41 10.21 -1.08
CA PHE A 43 -4.36 9.23 -0.77
C PHE A 43 -3.22 9.31 -1.76
N TYR A 44 -2.00 9.26 -1.26
CA TYR A 44 -0.79 9.01 -2.04
C TYR A 44 -0.30 7.60 -1.69
N ILE A 45 -0.39 6.67 -2.63
CA ILE A 45 0.01 5.28 -2.42
C ILE A 45 1.17 4.96 -3.35
N SER A 46 2.33 4.71 -2.75
CA SER A 46 3.52 4.26 -3.46
C SER A 46 3.70 2.76 -3.30
N PHE A 47 3.95 2.05 -4.39
CA PHE A 47 4.21 0.61 -4.36
C PHE A 47 5.21 0.21 -5.43
N GLN A 48 5.89 -0.92 -5.19
CA GLN A 48 6.82 -1.50 -6.14
C GLN A 48 6.04 -2.13 -7.30
N THR A 49 6.29 -1.69 -8.53
CA THR A 49 5.56 -2.17 -9.72
C THR A 49 5.95 -3.59 -10.12
N SER A 50 7.13 -4.05 -9.69
CA SER A 50 7.62 -5.41 -9.90
C SER A 50 7.28 -6.39 -8.77
N PHE A 51 6.58 -5.95 -7.73
CA PHE A 51 6.23 -6.83 -6.60
C PHE A 51 5.26 -7.94 -7.06
N PRO A 52 5.45 -9.20 -6.62
CA PRO A 52 4.55 -10.30 -7.00
C PRO A 52 3.08 -10.00 -6.65
N GLY A 53 2.19 -10.15 -7.63
CA GLY A 53 0.75 -9.90 -7.48
C GLY A 53 0.29 -8.50 -7.92
N VAL A 54 1.19 -7.62 -8.32
CA VAL A 54 0.80 -6.33 -8.93
C VAL A 54 0.36 -6.55 -10.38
N GLU A 55 -0.91 -6.27 -10.63
CA GLU A 55 -1.52 -6.27 -11.96
C GLU A 55 -1.76 -4.82 -12.39
N MET A 56 -1.13 -4.41 -13.48
CA MET A 56 -1.20 -3.05 -14.04
C MET A 56 -0.79 -3.09 -15.52
N ASP A 57 -1.19 -2.07 -16.27
CA ASP A 57 -0.86 -1.91 -17.69
C ASP A 57 0.66 -1.97 -17.96
N GLU A 58 1.04 -2.69 -19.01
CA GLU A 58 2.43 -2.86 -19.41
C GLU A 58 3.09 -1.52 -19.78
N ALA A 59 2.35 -0.64 -20.45
CA ALA A 59 2.82 0.71 -20.79
C ALA A 59 3.14 1.55 -19.54
N LEU A 60 2.34 1.40 -18.47
CA LEU A 60 2.56 2.13 -17.22
C LEU A 60 3.74 1.54 -16.45
N ARG A 61 3.89 0.21 -16.48
CA ARG A 61 5.03 -0.51 -15.90
C ARG A 61 6.34 -0.17 -16.60
N ALA A 62 6.32 -0.05 -17.92
CA ALA A 62 7.50 0.36 -18.70
C ALA A 62 7.96 1.80 -18.37
N GLN A 63 7.01 2.70 -18.05
CA GLN A 63 7.30 4.07 -17.62
C GLN A 63 7.80 4.14 -16.17
N HIS A 64 7.33 3.23 -15.31
CA HIS A 64 7.65 3.17 -13.89
C HIS A 64 8.10 1.76 -13.50
N PRO A 65 9.35 1.34 -13.83
CA PRO A 65 9.78 -0.06 -13.72
C PRO A 65 10.04 -0.53 -12.29
N GLU A 66 10.31 0.38 -11.35
CA GLU A 66 10.63 0.02 -9.96
C GLU A 66 9.51 0.38 -8.99
N THR A 67 9.03 1.62 -9.02
CA THR A 67 8.03 2.14 -8.09
C THR A 67 7.14 3.14 -8.81
N ILE A 68 5.86 3.12 -8.46
CA ILE A 68 4.88 4.11 -8.91
C ILE A 68 4.14 4.68 -7.70
N THR A 69 3.75 5.95 -7.78
CA THR A 69 2.86 6.59 -6.81
C THR A 69 1.55 6.93 -7.50
N ILE A 70 0.45 6.38 -7.00
CA ILE A 70 -0.89 6.72 -7.46
C ILE A 70 -1.53 7.72 -6.49
N VAL A 71 -2.39 8.58 -7.02
CA VAL A 71 -3.16 9.55 -6.23
C VAL A 71 -4.64 9.22 -6.35
N ILE A 72 -5.27 8.85 -5.23
CA ILE A 72 -6.72 8.61 -5.18
C ILE A 72 -7.38 9.90 -4.70
N GLN A 73 -8.15 10.52 -5.60
CA GLN A 73 -8.81 11.81 -5.40
C GLN A 73 -10.24 11.83 -5.93
N HIS A 74 -10.77 12.97 -6.36
CA HIS A 74 -12.12 13.12 -6.90
C HIS A 74 -12.48 12.22 -8.10
N GLN A 75 -11.49 11.63 -8.79
CA GLN A 75 -11.69 10.86 -10.02
C GLN A 75 -11.05 9.47 -9.90
N PHE A 76 -11.75 8.55 -9.24
CA PHE A 76 -11.49 7.11 -9.33
C PHE A 76 -12.81 6.38 -9.51
N ALA A 77 -12.74 5.17 -10.06
CA ALA A 77 -13.85 4.25 -10.16
C ALA A 77 -13.47 2.87 -9.60
N ASP A 78 -14.50 2.08 -9.30
CA ASP A 78 -14.38 0.65 -8.99
C ASP A 78 -13.31 0.31 -7.94
N LEU A 79 -13.17 1.16 -6.91
CA LEU A 79 -12.31 0.87 -5.77
C LEU A 79 -12.89 -0.32 -5.01
N VAL A 80 -12.19 -1.46 -5.04
CA VAL A 80 -12.55 -2.67 -4.31
C VAL A 80 -11.43 -3.05 -3.35
N VAL A 81 -11.75 -3.21 -2.07
CA VAL A 81 -10.75 -3.45 -1.01
C VAL A 81 -10.96 -4.82 -0.36
N ASN A 82 -10.05 -5.75 -0.66
CA ASN A 82 -10.00 -7.08 -0.05
C ASN A 82 -9.04 -7.10 1.15
N ASP A 83 -8.94 -8.25 1.84
CA ASP A 83 -8.04 -8.38 2.98
C ASP A 83 -6.56 -8.20 2.62
N ASP A 84 -6.16 -8.67 1.44
CA ASP A 84 -4.75 -8.74 1.02
C ASP A 84 -4.41 -7.83 -0.18
N ARG A 85 -5.42 -7.25 -0.84
CA ARG A 85 -5.24 -6.45 -2.07
C ARG A 85 -6.35 -5.42 -2.25
N PHE A 86 -6.09 -4.41 -3.07
CA PHE A 86 -7.12 -3.51 -3.59
C PHE A 86 -6.99 -3.39 -5.11
N SER A 87 -8.08 -3.04 -5.78
CA SER A 87 -8.12 -2.69 -7.21
C SER A 87 -8.82 -1.36 -7.40
N ILE A 88 -8.42 -0.61 -8.43
CA ILE A 88 -8.97 0.71 -8.75
C ILE A 88 -8.80 0.99 -10.25
N THR A 89 -9.72 1.76 -10.84
CA THR A 89 -9.67 2.21 -12.24
C THR A 89 -9.71 3.74 -12.32
#